data_AF-A0A672PKX2-F1
#
_entry.id   AF-A0A672PKX2-F1
#
_cell.length_a   1.000
_cell.length_b   1.000
_cell.length_c   1.000
_cell.angle_alpha   90.00
_cell.angle_beta   90.00
_cell.angle_gamma   90.00
#
_symmetry.space_group_name_H-M   'P 1'
#
loop_
_entity.id
_entity.type
_entity.pdbx_description
1 polymer ?
#
loop_
_entity_poly.entity_id
_entity_poly.type
_entity_poly.pdbx_seq_one_letter_code
_entity_poly.pdbx_strand_id
1 'polypeptide(L)'
;LDSDTLKLMDTPRCSLPDIIGSGDMLKKRRRKRRYATTGLRWKKSDLTWRSAFIQNYPSVTPSLKPNAVESIMVYALKAWSDVTNLKFHATSASEQDRADIKISFARSLHDDGYPFDGKGGTLAHAFFPGEADVAGDTHFDDEESWTYLGEADVAGDTHFDDEESWTYLGKRLY
;
A
#
# COMPACT_ATOMS: atom_id res chain seq x y z
N LEU A 1 -15.99 -5.66 26.45
CA LEU A 1 -15.94 -6.05 25.02
C LEU A 1 -16.33 -7.52 24.92
N ASP A 2 -17.09 -7.90 23.91
CA ASP A 2 -17.39 -9.31 23.61
C ASP A 2 -16.23 -10.01 22.87
N SER A 3 -16.26 -11.35 22.80
CA SER A 3 -15.16 -12.12 22.21
C SER A 3 -14.99 -11.92 20.71
N ASP A 4 -16.09 -11.66 20.00
CA ASP A 4 -16.05 -11.56 18.55
C ASP A 4 -15.44 -10.22 18.15
N THR A 5 -15.75 -9.15 18.89
CA THR A 5 -15.05 -7.87 18.77
C THR A 5 -13.56 -8.00 19.05
N LEU A 6 -13.16 -8.73 20.10
CA LEU A 6 -11.73 -8.94 20.41
C LEU A 6 -11.02 -9.69 19.28
N LYS A 7 -11.61 -10.77 18.77
CA LYS A 7 -11.05 -11.54 17.64
C LYS A 7 -10.90 -10.67 16.39
N LEU A 8 -11.87 -9.79 16.11
CA LEU A 8 -11.81 -8.90 14.96
C LEU A 8 -10.74 -7.82 15.12
N MET A 9 -10.55 -7.28 16.32
CA MET A 9 -9.50 -6.27 16.56
C MET A 9 -8.09 -6.88 16.50
N ASP A 10 -7.95 -8.18 16.72
CA ASP A 10 -6.69 -8.93 16.65
C ASP A 10 -6.32 -9.34 15.22
N THR A 11 -7.17 -9.10 14.22
CA THR A 11 -6.83 -9.41 12.82
C THR A 11 -5.87 -8.36 12.24
N PRO A 12 -4.89 -8.77 11.41
CA PRO A 12 -3.99 -7.86 10.73
C PRO A 12 -4.74 -6.78 9.93
N ARG A 13 -4.29 -5.52 10.01
CA ARG A 13 -5.00 -4.38 9.39
C ARG A 13 -4.10 -3.21 9.02
N CYS A 14 -4.66 -2.22 8.35
CA CYS A 14 -4.00 -0.93 8.10
C CYS A 14 -3.90 -0.12 9.40
N SER A 15 -2.81 0.65 9.60
CA SER A 15 -2.62 1.49 10.81
C SER A 15 -3.52 2.71 10.87
N LEU A 16 -4.09 3.15 9.74
CA LEU A 16 -4.88 4.38 9.72
C LEU A 16 -6.19 4.21 10.49
N PRO A 17 -6.62 5.23 11.26
CA PRO A 17 -7.83 5.15 12.05
C PRO A 17 -9.08 5.01 11.15
N ASP A 18 -9.98 4.13 11.56
CA ASP A 18 -11.26 3.87 10.86
C ASP A 18 -12.19 5.11 10.79
N ILE A 19 -11.96 6.12 11.65
CA ILE A 19 -12.75 7.36 11.73
C ILE A 19 -11.80 8.57 11.68
N ILE A 20 -11.87 9.34 10.60
CA ILE A 20 -10.99 10.48 10.34
C ILE A 20 -11.75 11.80 10.57
N GLY A 21 -11.35 12.55 11.60
CA GLY A 21 -11.81 13.92 11.89
C GLY A 21 -13.17 14.07 12.60
N SER A 22 -13.35 15.20 13.31
CA SER A 22 -14.57 15.52 14.10
C SER A 22 -15.83 15.67 13.24
N GLY A 23 -15.68 16.02 11.96
CA GLY A 23 -16.78 16.17 11.01
C GLY A 23 -17.44 14.85 10.60
N ASP A 24 -16.73 13.72 10.70
CA ASP A 24 -17.30 12.38 10.43
C ASP A 24 -18.20 11.93 11.59
N MET A 25 -17.87 12.34 12.83
CA MET A 25 -18.73 12.12 14.01
C MET A 25 -20.04 12.93 13.98
N LEU A 26 -20.05 14.11 13.34
CA LEU A 26 -21.25 14.96 13.17
C LEU A 26 -22.17 14.49 12.01
N LYS A 27 -21.67 13.64 11.10
CA LYS A 27 -22.40 13.15 9.92
C LYS A 27 -23.18 11.84 10.15
N LYS A 28 -23.38 11.42 11.41
CA LYS A 28 -24.11 10.19 11.80
C LYS A 28 -25.50 9.99 11.16
N ARG A 29 -26.12 11.04 10.59
CA ARG A 29 -27.46 10.99 9.96
C ARG A 29 -27.47 10.96 8.43
N ARG A 30 -26.31 10.91 7.75
CA ARG A 30 -26.24 10.82 6.27
C ARG A 30 -25.54 9.52 5.87
N ARG A 31 -25.94 8.91 4.75
CA ARG A 31 -25.31 7.71 4.19
C ARG A 31 -23.80 7.94 4.10
N LYS A 32 -23.04 7.21 4.93
CA LYS A 32 -21.58 7.30 5.00
C LYS A 32 -21.01 6.87 3.65
N ARG A 33 -20.23 7.73 3.01
CA ARG A 33 -19.45 7.32 1.83
C ARG A 33 -18.37 6.34 2.33
N ARG A 34 -18.12 5.26 1.59
CA ARG A 34 -17.14 4.21 1.96
C ARG A 34 -15.67 4.65 1.80
N TYR A 35 -15.43 5.95 1.67
CA TYR A 35 -14.11 6.53 1.45
C TYR A 35 -13.98 7.87 2.18
N ALA A 36 -12.77 8.20 2.62
CA ALA A 36 -12.49 9.44 3.34
C ALA A 36 -12.64 10.65 2.40
N THR A 37 -13.61 11.53 2.67
CA THR A 37 -13.72 12.82 1.97
C THR A 37 -12.94 13.89 2.72
N THR A 38 -11.63 13.69 2.89
CA THR A 38 -10.73 14.69 3.51
C THR A 38 -10.66 15.98 2.68
N GLY A 39 -11.02 15.90 1.39
CA GLY A 39 -10.87 16.99 0.42
C GLY A 39 -9.47 17.05 -0.19
N LEU A 40 -8.54 16.25 0.34
CA LEU A 40 -7.19 16.10 -0.18
C LEU A 40 -7.20 15.24 -1.44
N ARG A 41 -6.55 15.73 -2.50
CA ARG A 41 -6.45 15.06 -3.80
C ARG A 41 -5.19 15.51 -4.52
N TRP A 42 -4.71 14.67 -5.43
CA TRP A 42 -3.68 15.08 -6.38
C TRP A 42 -4.17 16.23 -7.25
N LYS A 43 -3.35 17.28 -7.39
CA LYS A 43 -3.62 18.43 -8.28
C LYS A 43 -3.25 18.14 -9.75
N LYS A 44 -2.54 17.03 -9.98
CA LYS A 44 -2.13 16.51 -11.28
C LYS A 44 -2.59 15.06 -11.43
N SER A 45 -2.61 14.57 -12.67
CA SER A 45 -3.01 13.19 -12.99
C SER A 45 -1.83 12.30 -13.38
N ASP A 46 -0.77 12.88 -13.94
CA ASP A 46 0.50 12.20 -14.18
C ASP A 46 1.31 12.21 -12.87
N LEU A 47 1.36 11.07 -12.21
CA LEU A 47 2.00 10.84 -10.92
C LEU A 47 3.27 10.01 -11.11
N THR A 48 4.30 10.33 -10.34
CA THR A 48 5.55 9.58 -10.30
C THR A 48 5.62 8.73 -9.04
N TRP A 49 6.22 7.55 -9.14
CA TRP A 49 6.38 6.66 -7.99
C TRP A 49 7.75 5.99 -7.99
N ARG A 50 8.18 5.56 -6.80
CA ARG A 50 9.43 4.79 -6.64
C ARG A 50 9.38 3.93 -5.39
N SER A 51 9.76 2.66 -5.48
CA SER A 51 10.18 1.89 -4.30
C SER A 51 11.63 2.25 -3.96
N ALA A 52 11.85 2.90 -2.83
CA ALA A 52 13.14 3.50 -2.49
C ALA A 52 14.11 2.45 -1.90
N PHE A 53 15.36 2.43 -2.39
CA PHE A 53 16.56 1.73 -1.88
C PHE A 53 16.60 0.20 -1.70
N ILE A 54 17.80 -0.35 -1.94
CA ILE A 54 18.24 -1.73 -1.65
C ILE A 54 18.09 -2.10 -0.15
N GLN A 55 18.00 -1.11 0.75
CA GLN A 55 17.82 -1.31 2.19
C GLN A 55 16.35 -1.31 2.64
N ASN A 56 15.39 -1.02 1.74
CA ASN A 56 13.95 -1.04 2.03
C ASN A 56 13.22 -2.06 1.16
N TYR A 57 13.85 -3.18 0.85
CA TYR A 57 13.12 -4.40 0.48
C TYR A 57 12.82 -5.17 1.76
N PRO A 58 11.76 -5.99 1.79
CA PRO A 58 11.42 -6.72 3.00
C PRO A 58 12.61 -7.58 3.43
N SER A 59 13.32 -7.12 4.46
CA SER A 59 14.58 -7.69 4.93
C SER A 59 14.35 -9.05 5.56
N VAL A 60 13.17 -9.21 6.16
CA VAL A 60 12.67 -10.45 6.77
C VAL A 60 12.14 -11.43 5.71
N THR A 61 11.92 -10.98 4.47
CA THR A 61 11.45 -11.86 3.37
C THR A 61 12.41 -11.89 2.17
N PRO A 62 13.56 -12.60 2.27
CA PRO A 62 14.55 -12.67 1.21
C PRO A 62 14.04 -13.24 -0.13
N SER A 63 12.93 -13.97 -0.12
CA SER A 63 12.30 -14.52 -1.33
C SER A 63 11.64 -13.43 -2.18
N LEU A 64 11.23 -12.30 -1.60
CA LEU A 64 10.63 -11.20 -2.32
C LEU A 64 11.71 -10.27 -2.89
N LYS A 65 12.18 -10.61 -4.09
CA LYS A 65 13.23 -9.87 -4.79
C LYS A 65 12.78 -8.47 -5.24
N PRO A 66 13.71 -7.53 -5.41
CA PRO A 66 13.43 -6.18 -5.92
C PRO A 66 12.50 -6.09 -7.12
N ASN A 67 12.80 -6.85 -8.18
CA ASN A 67 12.00 -6.84 -9.41
C ASN A 67 10.56 -7.34 -9.19
N ALA A 68 10.36 -8.25 -8.23
CA ALA A 68 9.03 -8.72 -7.88
C ALA A 68 8.24 -7.62 -7.17
N VAL A 69 8.85 -6.91 -6.22
CA VAL A 69 8.24 -5.73 -5.58
C VAL A 69 7.86 -4.69 -6.63
N GLU A 70 8.77 -4.34 -7.52
CA GLU A 70 8.49 -3.36 -8.59
C GLU A 70 7.32 -3.82 -9.47
N SER A 71 7.29 -5.09 -9.86
CA SER A 71 6.18 -5.66 -10.65
C SER A 71 4.85 -5.59 -9.90
N ILE A 72 4.82 -5.98 -8.62
CA ILE A 72 3.63 -5.92 -7.77
C ILE A 72 3.13 -4.49 -7.65
N MET A 73 4.03 -3.51 -7.47
CA MET A 73 3.63 -2.10 -7.36
C MET A 73 3.08 -1.55 -8.67
N VAL A 74 3.62 -1.96 -9.82
CA VAL A 74 3.01 -1.65 -11.13
C VAL A 74 1.57 -2.16 -11.18
N TYR A 75 1.32 -3.41 -10.77
CA TYR A 75 -0.03 -3.98 -10.75
C TYR A 75 -0.97 -3.27 -9.77
N ALA A 76 -0.49 -2.97 -8.56
CA ALA A 76 -1.27 -2.27 -7.54
C ALA A 76 -1.69 -0.87 -8.01
N LEU A 77 -0.77 -0.12 -8.62
CA LEU A 77 -1.06 1.21 -9.18
C LEU A 77 -1.95 1.14 -10.43
N LYS A 78 -1.78 0.09 -11.25
CA LYS A 78 -2.62 -0.15 -12.43
C LYS A 78 -4.10 -0.28 -12.08
N ALA A 79 -4.42 -0.94 -10.96
CA ALA A 79 -5.80 -1.06 -10.49
C ALA A 79 -6.50 0.30 -10.32
N TRP A 80 -5.75 1.35 -9.97
CA TRP A 80 -6.25 2.72 -9.89
C TRP A 80 -6.29 3.41 -11.25
N SER A 81 -5.26 3.25 -12.10
CA SER A 81 -5.25 3.89 -13.43
C SER A 81 -6.31 3.32 -14.37
N ASP A 82 -6.71 2.06 -14.21
CA ASP A 82 -7.70 1.40 -15.08
C ASP A 82 -9.10 2.01 -14.95
N VAL A 83 -9.38 2.68 -13.84
CA VAL A 83 -10.71 3.23 -13.53
C VAL A 83 -10.69 4.73 -13.23
N THR A 84 -9.55 5.40 -13.46
CA THR A 84 -9.38 6.84 -13.26
C THR A 84 -8.57 7.46 -14.41
N ASN A 85 -8.38 8.78 -14.40
CA ASN A 85 -7.46 9.44 -15.34
C ASN A 85 -6.02 9.51 -14.81
N LEU A 86 -5.73 8.89 -13.66
CA LEU A 86 -4.38 8.87 -13.09
C LEU A 86 -3.46 8.01 -13.95
N LYS A 87 -2.22 8.48 -14.14
CA LYS A 87 -1.15 7.73 -14.78
C LYS A 87 0.02 7.67 -13.83
N PHE A 88 0.66 6.51 -13.76
CA PHE A 88 1.77 6.27 -12.84
C PHE A 88 3.04 5.97 -13.62
N HIS A 89 4.10 6.70 -13.30
CA HIS A 89 5.40 6.57 -13.96
C HIS A 89 6.48 6.26 -12.92
N ALA A 90 7.18 5.15 -13.08
CA ALA A 90 8.34 4.85 -12.23
C ALA A 90 9.45 5.88 -12.53
N THR A 91 10.06 6.46 -11.49
CA THR A 91 11.18 7.39 -11.67
C THR A 91 12.52 6.68 -11.80
N SER A 92 13.50 7.39 -12.36
CA SER A 92 14.89 6.97 -12.30
C SER A 92 15.40 7.01 -10.86
N ALA A 93 16.45 6.23 -10.55
CA ALA A 93 17.08 6.25 -9.23
C ALA A 93 17.61 7.65 -8.84
N SER A 94 17.98 8.49 -9.82
CA SER A 94 18.43 9.87 -9.59
C SER A 94 17.31 10.86 -9.21
N GLU A 95 16.04 10.47 -9.35
CA GLU A 95 14.88 11.34 -9.13
C GLU A 95 13.96 10.86 -8.00
N GLN A 96 14.43 9.90 -7.21
CA GLN A 96 13.67 9.25 -6.14
C GLN A 96 13.06 10.22 -5.12
N ASP A 97 13.80 11.26 -4.72
CA ASP A 97 13.37 12.20 -3.67
C ASP A 97 12.28 13.16 -4.19
N ARG A 98 11.98 13.10 -5.49
CA ARG A 98 10.96 13.89 -6.17
C ARG A 98 9.78 13.06 -6.66
N ALA A 99 9.73 11.77 -6.30
CA ALA A 99 8.56 10.94 -6.60
C ALA A 99 7.35 11.43 -5.80
N ASP A 100 6.17 11.48 -6.45
CA ASP A 100 4.92 11.81 -5.75
C ASP A 100 4.52 10.74 -4.73
N ILE A 101 4.89 9.49 -5.00
CA ILE A 101 4.60 8.34 -4.14
C ILE A 101 5.92 7.61 -3.89
N LYS A 102 6.50 7.78 -2.70
CA LYS A 102 7.63 6.97 -2.26
C LYS A 102 7.10 5.74 -1.52
N ILE A 103 7.59 4.57 -1.92
CA ILE A 103 7.23 3.28 -1.34
C ILE A 103 8.42 2.75 -0.54
N SER A 104 8.22 2.43 0.73
CA SER A 104 9.28 1.92 1.62
C SER A 104 8.77 0.80 2.52
N PHE A 105 9.72 -0.02 2.99
CA PHE A 105 9.54 -1.00 4.05
C PHE A 105 10.29 -0.48 5.27
N ALA A 106 9.62 -0.38 6.41
CA ALA A 106 10.17 0.19 7.63
C ALA A 106 9.78 -0.64 8.85
N ARG A 107 10.52 -0.52 9.95
CA ARG A 107 10.29 -1.28 11.19
C ARG A 107 9.97 -0.34 12.32
N SER A 108 9.05 -0.74 13.19
CA SER A 108 8.79 -0.06 14.46
C SER A 108 8.68 1.48 14.26
N LEU A 109 9.44 2.30 15.01
CA LEU A 109 9.49 3.75 14.81
C LEU A 109 10.32 4.12 13.57
N HIS A 110 9.70 4.83 12.61
CA HIS A 110 10.30 5.17 11.32
C HIS A 110 10.03 6.62 10.87
N ASP A 111 10.28 7.57 11.78
CA ASP A 111 10.40 9.01 11.51
C ASP A 111 9.17 9.75 10.94
N ASP A 112 7.98 9.16 11.00
CA ASP A 112 6.73 9.79 10.54
C ASP A 112 5.66 9.95 11.64
N GLY A 113 5.96 9.49 12.86
CA GLY A 113 5.07 9.54 14.02
C GLY A 113 4.01 8.42 14.09
N TYR A 114 4.04 7.45 13.18
CA TYR A 114 3.14 6.30 13.14
C TYR A 114 3.95 5.00 13.22
N PRO A 115 4.41 4.58 14.40
CA PRO A 115 5.24 3.39 14.52
C PRO A 115 4.48 2.11 14.16
N PHE A 116 5.16 1.14 13.55
CA PHE A 116 4.68 -0.23 13.41
C PHE A 116 4.80 -1.01 14.74
N ASP A 117 4.02 -2.09 14.86
CA ASP A 117 3.88 -2.92 16.06
C ASP A 117 4.53 -4.31 15.91
N GLY A 118 5.09 -4.60 14.74
CA GLY A 118 5.70 -5.87 14.41
C GLY A 118 4.68 -6.88 13.87
N LYS A 119 5.10 -8.14 13.80
CA LYS A 119 4.37 -9.19 13.07
C LYS A 119 2.93 -9.43 13.58
N GLY A 120 1.99 -9.47 12.65
CA GLY A 120 0.59 -9.89 12.82
C GLY A 120 -0.38 -8.75 13.13
N GLY A 121 0.11 -7.52 13.30
CA GLY A 121 -0.72 -6.36 13.65
C GLY A 121 -0.92 -5.42 12.46
N THR A 122 -0.18 -4.32 12.49
CA THR A 122 -0.23 -3.26 11.51
C THR A 122 0.60 -3.62 10.28
N LEU A 123 -0.05 -3.72 9.12
CA LEU A 123 0.63 -4.13 7.89
C LEU A 123 1.30 -2.97 7.14
N ALA A 124 0.63 -1.82 7.08
CA ALA A 124 1.05 -0.67 6.26
C ALA A 124 0.21 0.58 6.56
N HIS A 125 0.76 1.75 6.22
CA HIS A 125 0.00 3.00 6.03
C HIS A 125 0.45 3.78 4.81
N ALA A 126 -0.40 4.72 4.40
CA ALA A 126 -0.07 5.71 3.39
C ALA A 126 -0.57 7.09 3.81
N PHE A 127 0.12 8.13 3.40
CA PHE A 127 -0.30 9.51 3.62
C PHE A 127 -1.20 10.00 2.49
N PHE A 128 -2.13 10.89 2.82
CA PHE A 128 -2.99 11.52 1.82
C PHE A 128 -2.18 12.33 0.80
N PRO A 129 -2.70 12.53 -0.43
CA PRO A 129 -2.15 13.48 -1.38
C PRO A 129 -2.03 14.89 -0.79
N GLY A 130 -0.98 15.64 -1.14
CA GLY A 130 -0.71 16.95 -0.55
C GLY A 130 0.58 17.58 -1.04
N GLU A 131 1.02 18.64 -0.35
CA GLU A 131 2.26 19.37 -0.64
C GLU A 131 3.35 19.13 0.41
N ALA A 132 3.03 18.38 1.48
CA ALA A 132 4.01 18.00 2.49
C ALA A 132 4.98 16.94 1.93
N ASP A 133 6.21 16.90 2.45
CA ASP A 133 7.26 16.00 1.96
C ASP A 133 6.92 14.50 2.06
N VAL A 134 6.04 14.13 2.99
CA VAL A 134 5.55 12.75 3.18
C VAL A 134 4.24 12.47 2.46
N ALA A 135 3.67 13.46 1.77
CA ALA A 135 2.35 13.30 1.15
C ALA A 135 2.38 12.26 0.02
N GLY A 136 1.47 11.29 0.08
CA GLY A 136 1.43 10.17 -0.86
C GLY A 136 2.37 9.02 -0.53
N ASP A 137 3.33 9.20 0.39
CA ASP A 137 4.25 8.13 0.79
C ASP A 137 3.48 6.95 1.38
N THR A 138 3.94 5.76 1.05
CA THR A 138 3.34 4.48 1.45
C THR A 138 4.39 3.61 2.10
N HIS A 139 4.17 3.25 3.36
CA HIS A 139 5.08 2.48 4.19
C HIS A 139 4.48 1.11 4.51
N PHE A 140 5.28 0.06 4.37
CA PHE A 140 4.95 -1.32 4.72
C PHE A 140 5.76 -1.75 5.95
N ASP A 141 5.18 -2.54 6.84
CA ASP A 141 5.92 -3.09 7.98
C ASP A 141 6.91 -4.15 7.50
N ASP A 142 8.21 -3.89 7.66
CA ASP A 142 9.30 -4.78 7.29
C ASP A 142 9.42 -6.00 8.24
N GLU A 143 8.72 -5.98 9.37
CA GLU A 143 8.66 -7.10 10.31
C GLU A 143 7.64 -8.18 9.89
N GLU A 144 6.85 -7.91 8.87
CA GLU A 144 5.93 -8.85 8.26
C GLU A 144 6.60 -9.83 7.28
N SER A 145 5.98 -11.00 7.14
CA SER A 145 6.41 -12.03 6.19
C SER A 145 5.66 -11.86 4.86
N TRP A 146 6.12 -10.92 4.04
CA TRP A 146 5.49 -10.56 2.76
C TRP A 146 5.59 -11.67 1.72
N THR A 147 4.48 -12.03 1.09
CA THR A 147 4.46 -13.04 0.02
C THR A 147 3.69 -12.52 -1.19
N TYR A 148 4.04 -13.05 -2.36
CA TYR A 148 3.34 -12.80 -3.62
C TYR A 148 3.26 -14.17 -4.31
N LEU A 149 2.05 -14.60 -4.66
CA LEU A 149 1.71 -16.00 -4.98
C LEU A 149 1.58 -16.86 -3.71
N GLY A 150 0.49 -17.63 -3.62
CA GLY A 150 0.33 -18.58 -2.51
C GLY A 150 1.36 -19.70 -2.64
N GLU A 151 1.76 -20.34 -1.54
CA GLU A 151 2.69 -21.49 -1.54
C GLU A 151 2.34 -22.62 -2.53
N ALA A 152 1.12 -22.63 -3.09
CA ALA A 152 0.67 -23.57 -4.11
C ALA A 152 1.21 -23.33 -5.53
N ASP A 153 1.72 -22.13 -5.85
CA ASP A 153 2.08 -21.77 -7.24
C ASP A 153 3.58 -21.96 -7.55
N VAL A 154 4.39 -22.40 -6.59
CA VAL A 154 5.87 -22.49 -6.70
C VAL A 154 6.34 -23.70 -7.54
N ALA A 155 5.44 -24.56 -8.02
CA ALA A 155 5.78 -25.74 -8.81
C ALA A 155 5.76 -25.54 -10.34
N GLY A 156 5.49 -24.32 -10.84
CA GLY A 156 5.46 -24.04 -12.27
C GLY A 156 6.41 -22.92 -12.64
N ASP A 157 7.42 -23.23 -13.46
CA ASP A 157 8.19 -22.24 -14.20
C ASP A 157 7.23 -21.41 -15.07
N THR A 158 6.85 -20.21 -14.63
CA THR A 158 5.96 -19.34 -15.39
C THR A 158 6.74 -18.16 -15.94
N HIS A 159 7.13 -18.30 -17.21
CA HIS A 159 7.41 -17.18 -18.09
C HIS A 159 6.16 -16.32 -18.21
N PHE A 160 6.27 -15.05 -17.86
CA PHE A 160 5.16 -14.12 -17.68
C PHE A 160 4.96 -13.27 -18.95
N ASP A 161 4.51 -13.89 -20.05
CA ASP A 161 4.28 -13.19 -21.33
C ASP A 161 2.81 -13.17 -21.80
N ASP A 162 1.86 -13.81 -21.11
CA ASP A 162 0.51 -13.99 -21.67
C ASP A 162 -0.61 -13.29 -20.85
N GLU A 163 -1.35 -12.39 -21.49
CA GLU A 163 -2.46 -11.56 -20.96
C GLU A 163 -3.54 -12.34 -20.19
N GLU A 164 -3.79 -13.61 -20.51
CA GLU A 164 -4.87 -14.39 -19.89
C GLU A 164 -4.56 -14.85 -18.46
N SER A 165 -3.29 -15.08 -18.12
CA SER A 165 -2.86 -15.46 -16.77
C SER A 165 -3.12 -14.36 -15.72
N TRP A 166 -3.22 -13.11 -16.17
CA TRP A 166 -3.33 -11.92 -15.33
C TRP A 166 -4.76 -11.58 -14.89
N THR A 167 -5.77 -12.15 -15.55
CA THR A 167 -7.19 -11.93 -15.19
C THR A 167 -7.59 -12.57 -13.86
N TYR A 168 -6.82 -13.57 -13.39
CA TYR A 168 -7.13 -14.32 -12.17
C TYR A 168 -6.75 -13.58 -10.87
N LEU A 169 -5.71 -12.74 -10.88
CA LEU A 169 -5.28 -11.96 -9.70
C LEU A 169 -6.22 -10.79 -9.38
N GLY A 170 -6.81 -10.16 -10.40
CA GLY A 170 -7.72 -9.01 -10.24
C GLY A 170 -9.03 -9.31 -9.51
N LYS A 171 -9.39 -10.59 -9.30
CA LYS A 171 -10.63 -10.99 -8.61
C LYS A 171 -10.48 -11.17 -7.10
N ARG A 172 -9.27 -11.10 -6.53
CA ARG A 172 -9.01 -11.48 -5.13
C ARG A 172 -8.65 -10.33 -4.19
N LEU A 173 -8.63 -9.09 -4.67
CA LEU A 173 -8.33 -7.88 -3.88
C LEU A 173 -9.55 -6.95 -3.69
N TYR A 174 -10.76 -7.47 -3.77
CA TYR A 174 -11.99 -6.79 -3.35
C TYR A 174 -12.71 -7.54 -2.24
#